data_AF-A0A6A0HR03-F1
#
_entry.id   AF-A0A6A0HR03-F1
#
_cell.length_a   1.000
_cell.length_b   1.000
_cell.length_c   1.000
_cell.angle_alpha   90.00
_cell.angle_beta   90.00
_cell.angle_gamma   90.00
#
_symmetry.space_group_name_H-M   'P 1'
#
loop_
_entity.id
_entity.type
_entity.pdbx_description
1 polymer ?
#
loop_
_entity_poly.entity_id
_entity_poly.type
_entity_poly.pdbx_seq_one_letter_code
_entity_poly.pdbx_strand_id
1 'polypeptide(L)'
;MKIAKTQDIPCLPPRRKAGRWDDNQHPLPADTKIAMIQLLIPIALEQVGHLLSEEVQQLAGSRYARDNNRHIKRWGQQRGSVYLGDPKVHLMVPRVRDVAHNCEIPLATYQQFDQPRTTEEQLFVRILHGLSCLHYRRAAQLVPQAFGLSKSSISRRFVRASEKKLQALLHRRLDSHEFVALVLDGKTLRHAQMVIALGLTKSGEKMILGFLECASENQRVVSEFLEHLIARGLNYPQGLLVVIDGSKGLRKAITDVFGAYAAIQRCQWHKRENVVAYLPKSQQPRWRQKLQAAYEQPTYARAKEELLGLRAELKQINQSAVASLDEGVEETLALHRLGLFKELGVSLKTTNMLESINAQIAQMISKVSRWRNSDQRQRWTASALLEIEPSLRRIKGFRHLPQLQEALQRELKIVITAAA
;
A
#
# COMPACT_ATOMS: atom_id res chain seq x y z
N MET A 1 1.33 46.11 21.92
CA MET A 1 0.28 45.25 21.32
C MET A 1 0.51 43.82 21.76
N LYS A 2 -0.38 43.28 22.58
CA LYS A 2 -0.31 41.96 23.21
C LYS A 2 -1.20 40.98 22.42
N ILE A 3 -0.77 39.71 22.36
CA ILE A 3 -1.54 38.48 22.02
C ILE A 3 -1.65 38.27 20.48
N ALA A 4 -1.31 37.09 19.91
CA ALA A 4 -1.75 35.77 20.33
C ALA A 4 -0.70 34.65 20.33
N LYS A 5 -0.75 33.88 21.42
CA LYS A 5 -0.14 32.56 21.61
C LYS A 5 -0.83 31.57 20.66
N THR A 6 -0.03 30.85 19.88
CA THR A 6 -0.47 29.69 19.11
C THR A 6 -0.96 28.62 20.09
N GLN A 7 -2.22 28.23 19.94
CA GLN A 7 -2.90 27.26 20.78
C GLN A 7 -2.27 25.87 20.62
N ASP A 8 -2.04 25.22 21.74
CA ASP A 8 -1.62 23.82 21.84
C ASP A 8 -2.59 22.92 21.08
N ILE A 9 -2.06 22.19 20.10
CA ILE A 9 -2.76 21.10 19.43
C ILE A 9 -2.88 19.95 20.46
N PRO A 10 -4.08 19.49 20.83
CA PRO A 10 -4.21 18.43 21.80
C PRO A 10 -3.62 17.13 21.23
N CYS A 11 -2.62 16.60 21.94
CA CYS A 11 -2.02 15.30 21.69
C CYS A 11 -3.12 14.23 21.54
N LEU A 12 -3.14 13.56 20.40
CA LEU A 12 -3.98 12.37 20.19
C LEU A 12 -3.72 11.36 21.31
N PRO A 13 -4.77 10.78 21.92
CA PRO A 13 -4.57 9.80 22.99
C PRO A 13 -3.78 8.59 22.45
N PRO A 14 -2.96 7.94 23.29
CA PRO A 14 -2.25 6.73 22.90
C PRO A 14 -3.27 5.69 22.41
N ARG A 15 -3.12 5.25 21.16
CA ARG A 15 -4.00 4.22 20.58
C ARG A 15 -3.97 3.00 21.49
N ARG A 16 -5.12 2.69 22.10
CA ARG A 16 -5.40 1.38 22.70
C ARG A 16 -4.95 0.32 21.70
N LYS A 17 -4.21 -0.69 22.20
CA LYS A 17 -3.79 -1.87 21.43
C LYS A 17 -4.90 -2.21 20.44
N ALA A 18 -4.60 -2.14 19.14
CA ALA A 18 -5.53 -2.61 18.11
C ALA A 18 -5.96 -4.01 18.53
N GLY A 19 -7.23 -4.15 18.89
CA GLY A 19 -7.81 -5.44 19.19
C GLY A 19 -7.45 -6.36 18.04
N ARG A 20 -6.92 -7.54 18.37
CA ARG A 20 -6.92 -8.67 17.45
C ARG A 20 -8.34 -8.69 16.83
N TRP A 21 -8.44 -8.59 15.51
CA TRP A 21 -9.73 -8.71 14.84
C TRP A 21 -10.31 -10.04 15.29
N ASP A 22 -11.41 -9.97 16.03
CA ASP A 22 -12.13 -11.16 16.44
C ASP A 22 -12.81 -11.68 15.18
N ASP A 23 -12.30 -12.80 14.65
CA ASP A 23 -12.88 -13.51 13.50
C ASP A 23 -14.29 -14.07 13.82
N ASN A 24 -14.80 -13.89 15.05
CA ASN A 24 -16.16 -14.20 15.47
C ASN A 24 -17.17 -13.04 15.30
N GLN A 25 -17.03 -12.19 14.29
CA GLN A 25 -18.22 -11.49 13.79
C GLN A 25 -19.08 -12.52 13.07
N HIS A 26 -20.03 -13.14 13.77
CA HIS A 26 -21.09 -13.91 13.12
C HIS A 26 -21.78 -12.99 12.10
N PRO A 27 -21.52 -13.15 10.79
CA PRO A 27 -22.16 -12.31 9.81
C PRO A 27 -23.66 -12.60 9.93
N LEU A 28 -24.49 -11.56 10.04
CA LEU A 28 -25.94 -11.75 10.04
C LEU A 28 -26.32 -12.71 8.89
N PRO A 29 -27.24 -13.67 9.14
CA PRO A 29 -27.71 -14.58 8.10
C PRO A 29 -28.11 -13.80 6.84
N ALA A 30 -27.88 -14.39 5.67
CA ALA A 30 -28.17 -13.72 4.40
C ALA A 30 -29.63 -13.22 4.35
N ASP A 31 -30.56 -14.03 4.86
CA ASP A 31 -31.98 -13.71 4.88
C ASP A 31 -32.31 -12.52 5.80
N THR A 32 -31.64 -12.42 6.96
CA THR A 32 -31.78 -11.28 7.86
C THR A 32 -31.29 -9.99 7.21
N LYS A 33 -30.15 -10.05 6.51
CA LYS A 33 -29.62 -8.89 5.75
C LYS A 33 -30.56 -8.48 4.63
N ILE A 34 -31.15 -9.44 3.92
CA ILE A 34 -32.13 -9.20 2.85
C ILE A 34 -33.37 -8.53 3.40
N ALA A 35 -33.93 -9.05 4.49
CA ALA A 35 -35.10 -8.49 5.14
C ALA A 35 -34.85 -7.05 5.63
N MET A 36 -33.69 -6.79 6.26
CA MET A 36 -33.30 -5.44 6.66
C MET A 36 -33.21 -4.49 5.47
N ILE A 37 -32.59 -4.93 4.37
CA ILE A 37 -32.48 -4.15 3.13
C ILE A 37 -33.87 -3.85 2.57
N GLN A 38 -34.74 -4.85 2.46
CA GLN A 38 -36.11 -4.70 1.93
C GLN A 38 -36.97 -3.74 2.76
N LEU A 39 -36.74 -3.65 4.07
CA LEU A 39 -37.47 -2.75 4.96
C LEU A 39 -36.90 -1.32 4.98
N LEU A 40 -35.57 -1.16 4.96
CA LEU A 40 -34.94 0.15 5.12
C LEU A 40 -35.01 1.03 3.87
N ILE A 41 -35.01 0.45 2.66
CA ILE A 41 -35.08 1.25 1.42
C ILE A 41 -36.43 1.98 1.25
N PRO A 42 -37.60 1.33 1.42
CA PRO A 42 -38.88 2.02 1.36
C PRO A 42 -38.97 3.18 2.37
N ILE A 43 -38.52 2.96 3.61
CA ILE A 43 -38.49 3.99 4.66
C ILE A 43 -37.58 5.15 4.23
N ALA A 44 -36.39 4.87 3.70
CA ALA A 44 -35.48 5.91 3.23
C ALA A 44 -36.07 6.70 2.05
N LEU A 45 -36.75 6.05 1.11
CA LEU A 45 -37.44 6.72 -0.01
C LEU A 45 -38.57 7.61 0.46
N GLU A 46 -39.35 7.16 1.45
CA GLU A 46 -40.42 7.95 2.06
C GLU A 46 -39.83 9.23 2.69
N GLN A 47 -38.74 9.10 3.46
CA GLN A 47 -38.04 10.25 4.04
C GLN A 47 -37.50 11.21 2.99
N VAL A 48 -36.92 10.72 1.89
CA VAL A 48 -36.52 11.58 0.76
C VAL A 48 -37.73 12.29 0.16
N GLY A 49 -38.86 11.59 0.01
CA GLY A 49 -40.12 12.18 -0.46
C GLY A 49 -40.64 13.29 0.45
N HIS A 50 -40.50 13.12 1.78
CA HIS A 50 -40.82 14.15 2.77
C HIS A 50 -39.95 15.39 2.61
N LEU A 51 -38.62 15.24 2.56
CA LEU A 51 -37.71 16.36 2.38
C LEU A 51 -37.98 17.14 1.09
N LEU A 52 -38.23 16.44 -0.02
CA LEU A 52 -38.61 17.09 -1.29
C LEU A 52 -39.95 17.84 -1.18
N SER A 53 -40.91 17.29 -0.44
CA SER A 53 -42.21 17.92 -0.23
C SER A 53 -42.11 19.16 0.66
N GLU A 54 -41.24 19.13 1.68
CA GLU A 54 -40.93 20.28 2.54
C GLU A 54 -40.29 21.42 1.75
N GLU A 55 -39.30 21.13 0.92
CA GLU A 55 -38.67 22.14 0.04
C GLU A 55 -39.69 22.74 -0.94
N VAL A 56 -40.53 21.91 -1.56
CA VAL A 56 -41.62 22.39 -2.42
C VAL A 56 -42.61 23.27 -1.66
N GLN A 57 -42.91 22.94 -0.40
CA GLN A 57 -43.79 23.74 0.44
C GLN A 57 -43.16 25.08 0.82
N GLN A 58 -41.85 25.12 1.06
CA GLN A 58 -41.11 26.37 1.29
C GLN A 58 -41.17 27.27 0.05
N LEU A 59 -40.92 26.71 -1.14
CA LEU A 59 -40.90 27.46 -2.40
C LEU A 59 -42.30 27.88 -2.87
N ALA A 60 -43.27 26.95 -2.90
CA ALA A 60 -44.58 27.14 -3.52
C ALA A 60 -45.75 27.29 -2.52
N GLY A 61 -45.49 27.30 -1.21
CA GLY A 61 -46.50 27.47 -0.16
C GLY A 61 -47.22 26.17 0.19
N SER A 62 -48.19 26.17 1.10
CA SER A 62 -48.94 24.96 1.46
C SER A 62 -49.80 24.43 0.30
N ARG A 63 -50.12 23.13 0.33
CA ARG A 63 -50.90 22.50 -0.74
C ARG A 63 -52.34 23.03 -0.70
N TYR A 64 -52.87 23.40 -1.87
CA TYR A 64 -54.24 23.94 -2.04
C TYR A 64 -54.53 25.29 -1.37
N ALA A 65 -53.52 25.98 -0.83
CA ALA A 65 -53.70 27.35 -0.39
C ALA A 65 -53.90 28.29 -1.59
N ARG A 66 -54.92 29.14 -1.51
CA ARG A 66 -55.22 30.17 -2.51
C ARG A 66 -54.40 31.41 -2.17
N ASP A 67 -53.17 31.45 -2.68
CA ASP A 67 -52.30 32.63 -2.63
C ASP A 67 -52.06 33.11 -4.07
N ASN A 68 -52.81 34.14 -4.49
CA ASN A 68 -52.78 34.64 -5.87
C ASN A 68 -51.51 35.45 -6.19
N ASN A 69 -50.69 35.81 -5.19
CA ASN A 69 -49.49 36.64 -5.38
C ASN A 69 -48.19 35.84 -5.52
N ARG A 70 -48.22 34.50 -5.46
CA ARG A 70 -47.02 33.68 -5.65
C ARG A 70 -46.74 33.37 -7.11
N HIS A 71 -45.56 33.80 -7.57
CA HIS A 71 -45.01 33.47 -8.89
C HIS A 71 -44.45 32.04 -8.97
N ILE A 72 -44.09 31.42 -7.84
CA ILE A 72 -43.58 30.05 -7.79
C ILE A 72 -44.72 29.07 -7.54
N LYS A 73 -44.95 28.12 -8.45
CA LYS A 73 -46.07 27.18 -8.42
C LYS A 73 -45.62 25.72 -8.57
N ARG A 74 -46.42 24.81 -8.00
CA ARG A 74 -46.27 23.35 -8.20
C ARG A 74 -46.65 22.99 -9.64
N TRP A 75 -45.81 22.19 -10.30
CA TRP A 75 -45.94 21.87 -11.73
C TRP A 75 -45.98 20.36 -12.01
N GLY A 76 -46.53 19.60 -11.06
CA GLY A 76 -46.66 18.14 -11.15
C GLY A 76 -45.44 17.38 -10.62
N GLN A 77 -45.22 16.19 -11.16
CA GLN A 77 -44.11 15.30 -10.79
C GLN A 77 -43.48 14.69 -12.05
N GLN A 78 -42.20 14.32 -11.96
CA GLN A 78 -41.49 13.58 -13.00
C GLN A 78 -40.85 12.33 -12.42
N ARG A 79 -40.60 11.34 -13.29
CA ARG A 79 -39.77 10.19 -12.92
C ARG A 79 -38.33 10.65 -12.74
N GLY A 80 -37.77 10.43 -11.56
CA GLY A 80 -36.38 10.69 -11.25
C GLY A 80 -35.73 9.49 -10.58
N SER A 81 -34.54 9.72 -10.06
CA SER A 81 -33.82 8.74 -9.25
C SER A 81 -32.85 9.39 -8.28
N VAL A 82 -32.62 8.75 -7.13
CA VAL A 82 -31.73 9.20 -6.06
C VAL A 82 -30.76 8.08 -5.66
N TYR A 83 -29.57 8.44 -5.18
CA TYR A 83 -28.66 7.49 -4.55
C TYR A 83 -29.00 7.29 -3.07
N LEU A 84 -29.29 6.04 -2.68
CA LEU A 84 -29.45 5.61 -1.29
C LEU A 84 -28.24 4.77 -0.87
N GLY A 85 -27.17 5.44 -0.42
CA GLY A 85 -25.87 4.81 -0.26
C GLY A 85 -25.17 4.63 -1.61
N ASP A 86 -25.04 3.40 -2.06
CA ASP A 86 -24.48 3.01 -3.36
C ASP A 86 -25.52 2.78 -4.48
N PRO A 87 -26.68 2.13 -4.23
CA PRO A 87 -27.68 1.92 -5.27
C PRO A 87 -28.40 3.22 -5.63
N LYS A 88 -28.74 3.37 -6.92
CA LYS A 88 -29.69 4.36 -7.39
C LYS A 88 -31.09 3.76 -7.36
N VAL A 89 -32.07 4.49 -6.82
CA VAL A 89 -33.45 4.00 -6.70
C VAL A 89 -34.38 5.03 -7.35
N HIS A 90 -35.41 4.53 -8.04
CA HIS A 90 -36.40 5.39 -8.68
C HIS A 90 -37.34 6.04 -7.66
N LEU A 91 -37.72 7.28 -7.93
CA LEU A 91 -38.74 8.01 -7.18
C LEU A 91 -39.46 9.00 -8.09
N MET A 92 -40.64 9.44 -7.67
CA MET A 92 -41.32 10.57 -8.30
C MET A 92 -40.83 11.87 -7.67
N VAL A 93 -40.22 12.72 -8.49
CA VAL A 93 -39.65 14.01 -8.05
C VAL A 93 -40.67 15.11 -8.33
N PRO A 94 -41.10 15.88 -7.31
CA PRO A 94 -42.00 17.00 -7.52
C PRO A 94 -41.31 18.11 -8.32
N ARG A 95 -42.09 18.82 -9.15
CA ARG A 95 -41.62 19.91 -9.99
C ARG A 95 -42.17 21.23 -9.50
N VAL A 96 -41.33 22.25 -9.53
CA VAL A 96 -41.68 23.62 -9.16
C VAL A 96 -41.29 24.53 -10.32
N ARG A 97 -42.17 25.45 -10.70
CA ARG A 97 -41.97 26.37 -11.82
C ARG A 97 -42.19 27.80 -11.36
N ASP A 98 -41.32 28.69 -11.78
CA ASP A 98 -41.58 30.12 -11.74
C ASP A 98 -42.44 30.49 -12.95
N VAL A 99 -43.69 30.89 -12.71
CA VAL A 99 -44.62 31.29 -13.77
C VAL A 99 -44.33 32.68 -14.34
N ALA A 100 -43.62 33.55 -13.62
CA ALA A 100 -43.25 34.88 -14.12
C ALA A 100 -42.11 34.78 -15.13
N HIS A 101 -41.09 33.96 -14.84
CA HIS A 101 -39.92 33.76 -15.69
C HIS A 101 -40.01 32.52 -16.59
N ASN A 102 -41.13 31.79 -16.51
CA ASN A 102 -41.43 30.59 -17.29
C ASN A 102 -40.36 29.47 -17.20
N CYS A 103 -39.62 29.40 -16.09
CA CYS A 103 -38.50 28.46 -15.89
C CYS A 103 -38.76 27.47 -14.76
N GLU A 104 -38.18 26.26 -14.85
CA GLU A 104 -38.24 25.25 -13.80
C GLU A 104 -37.18 25.52 -12.74
N ILE A 105 -37.58 25.42 -11.46
CA ILE A 105 -36.67 25.61 -10.33
C ILE A 105 -36.18 24.23 -9.89
N PRO A 106 -34.87 23.93 -10.01
CA PRO A 106 -34.33 22.68 -9.52
C PRO A 106 -34.39 22.65 -7.99
N LEU A 107 -34.77 21.51 -7.43
CA LEU A 107 -34.78 21.29 -5.99
C LEU A 107 -33.35 21.01 -5.50
N ALA A 108 -32.86 21.84 -4.58
CA ALA A 108 -31.54 21.69 -3.98
C ALA A 108 -31.42 20.36 -3.23
N THR A 109 -32.48 19.93 -2.53
CA THR A 109 -32.52 18.63 -1.85
C THR A 109 -32.37 17.50 -2.85
N TYR A 110 -33.03 17.58 -4.02
CA TYR A 110 -32.92 16.53 -5.05
C TYR A 110 -31.48 16.42 -5.58
N GLN A 111 -30.81 17.55 -5.81
CA GLN A 111 -29.43 17.58 -6.28
C GLN A 111 -28.44 16.96 -5.28
N GLN A 112 -28.70 17.07 -3.97
CA GLN A 112 -27.87 16.45 -2.94
C GLN A 112 -27.84 14.91 -3.00
N PHE A 113 -28.84 14.29 -3.64
CA PHE A 113 -28.92 12.83 -3.81
C PHE A 113 -28.48 12.34 -5.20
N ASP A 114 -27.89 13.20 -6.05
CA ASP A 114 -27.45 12.81 -7.39
C ASP A 114 -26.07 12.12 -7.42
N GLN A 115 -25.39 12.01 -6.27
CA GLN A 115 -24.12 11.30 -6.13
C GLN A 115 -24.18 10.15 -5.12
N PRO A 116 -23.46 9.04 -5.35
CA PRO A 116 -23.38 7.95 -4.39
C PRO A 116 -22.69 8.41 -3.09
N ARG A 117 -23.28 8.04 -1.94
CA ARG A 117 -22.73 8.41 -0.62
C ARG A 117 -21.52 7.56 -0.22
N THR A 118 -21.40 6.34 -0.76
CA THR A 118 -20.17 5.56 -0.59
C THR A 118 -19.11 6.12 -1.52
N THR A 119 -18.03 6.63 -0.94
CA THR A 119 -16.92 7.20 -1.71
C THR A 119 -16.27 6.14 -2.57
N GLU A 120 -15.62 6.55 -3.66
CA GLU A 120 -14.80 5.64 -4.48
C GLU A 120 -13.76 4.90 -3.62
N GLU A 121 -13.26 5.55 -2.57
CA GLU A 121 -12.30 5.00 -1.63
C GLU A 121 -12.89 3.89 -0.74
N GLN A 122 -14.11 4.03 -0.24
CA GLN A 122 -14.77 2.98 0.54
C GLN A 122 -15.07 1.73 -0.31
N LEU A 123 -15.52 1.92 -1.56
CA LEU A 123 -15.71 0.82 -2.51
C LEU A 123 -14.38 0.12 -2.82
N PHE A 124 -13.32 0.91 -3.01
CA PHE A 124 -11.98 0.43 -3.28
C PHE A 124 -11.44 -0.45 -2.15
N VAL A 125 -11.49 0.02 -0.91
CA VAL A 125 -11.04 -0.74 0.28
C VAL A 125 -11.79 -2.06 0.39
N ARG A 126 -13.12 -2.04 0.20
CA ARG A 126 -13.96 -3.26 0.20
C ARG A 126 -13.52 -4.29 -0.84
N ILE A 127 -13.25 -3.85 -2.07
CA ILE A 127 -12.79 -4.72 -3.16
C ILE A 127 -11.38 -5.27 -2.88
N LEU A 128 -10.49 -4.41 -2.36
CA LEU A 128 -9.11 -4.78 -2.02
C LEU A 128 -9.04 -5.83 -0.92
N HIS A 129 -9.94 -5.76 0.07
CA HIS A 129 -10.10 -6.75 1.15
C HIS A 129 -10.94 -7.97 0.78
N GLY A 130 -11.16 -8.22 -0.51
CA GLY A 130 -11.67 -9.51 -1.00
C GLY A 130 -13.16 -9.56 -1.35
N LEU A 131 -13.89 -8.45 -1.29
CA LEU A 131 -15.24 -8.39 -1.88
C LEU A 131 -15.14 -8.34 -3.41
N SER A 132 -15.38 -9.48 -4.06
CA SER A 132 -15.43 -9.51 -5.52
C SER A 132 -16.51 -8.57 -6.06
N CYS A 133 -16.30 -7.98 -7.24
CA CYS A 133 -17.31 -7.12 -7.87
C CYS A 133 -18.64 -7.85 -8.11
N LEU A 134 -18.61 -9.20 -8.22
CA LEU A 134 -19.79 -10.04 -8.31
C LEU A 134 -20.54 -10.12 -6.99
N HIS A 135 -19.83 -10.33 -5.87
CA HIS A 135 -20.44 -10.35 -4.53
C HIS A 135 -20.97 -8.97 -4.14
N TYR A 136 -20.29 -7.90 -4.54
CA TYR A 136 -20.79 -6.53 -4.38
C TYR A 136 -22.11 -6.32 -5.14
N ARG A 137 -22.17 -6.75 -6.40
CA ARG A 137 -23.40 -6.70 -7.20
C ARG A 137 -24.50 -7.55 -6.56
N ARG A 138 -24.20 -8.77 -6.08
CA ARG A 138 -25.20 -9.61 -5.43
C ARG A 138 -25.76 -8.94 -4.19
N ALA A 139 -24.93 -8.35 -3.34
CA ALA A 139 -25.39 -7.60 -2.17
C ALA A 139 -26.28 -6.41 -2.56
N ALA A 140 -25.93 -5.71 -3.65
CA ALA A 140 -26.69 -4.61 -4.21
C ALA A 140 -28.04 -5.03 -4.82
N GLN A 141 -28.11 -6.21 -5.43
CA GLN A 141 -29.33 -6.75 -6.07
C GLN A 141 -30.40 -7.18 -5.06
N LEU A 142 -30.06 -7.30 -3.78
CA LEU A 142 -31.01 -7.57 -2.70
C LEU A 142 -31.87 -6.35 -2.38
N VAL A 143 -31.54 -5.18 -2.93
CA VAL A 143 -32.33 -3.94 -2.83
C VAL A 143 -33.37 -3.92 -3.97
N PRO A 144 -34.68 -4.03 -3.67
CA PRO A 144 -35.72 -3.90 -4.68
C PRO A 144 -35.63 -2.54 -5.39
N GLN A 145 -35.78 -2.52 -6.72
CA GLN A 145 -35.75 -1.30 -7.57
C GLN A 145 -34.41 -0.54 -7.63
N ALA A 146 -33.33 -1.07 -7.05
CA ALA A 146 -31.99 -0.50 -7.18
C ALA A 146 -31.34 -0.77 -8.55
N PHE A 147 -30.70 0.25 -9.09
CA PHE A 147 -29.86 0.20 -10.29
C PHE A 147 -28.55 0.98 -10.09
N GLY A 148 -27.69 1.05 -11.11
CA GLY A 148 -26.41 1.80 -11.04
C GLY A 148 -25.21 1.04 -10.47
N LEU A 149 -25.41 -0.17 -9.93
CA LEU A 149 -24.38 -1.07 -9.40
C LEU A 149 -24.06 -2.26 -10.31
N SER A 150 -24.00 -2.01 -11.61
CA SER A 150 -23.55 -3.01 -12.57
C SER A 150 -22.07 -3.36 -12.33
N LYS A 151 -21.68 -4.59 -12.72
CA LYS A 151 -20.26 -5.02 -12.69
C LYS A 151 -19.34 -4.02 -13.42
N SER A 152 -19.80 -3.45 -14.53
CA SER A 152 -19.05 -2.45 -15.30
C SER A 152 -18.98 -1.09 -14.59
N SER A 153 -20.03 -0.66 -13.90
CA SER A 153 -20.02 0.57 -13.07
C SER A 153 -19.02 0.46 -11.91
N ILE A 154 -19.08 -0.63 -11.16
CA ILE A 154 -18.17 -0.93 -10.04
C ILE A 154 -16.72 -1.04 -10.53
N SER A 155 -16.50 -1.76 -11.65
CA SER A 155 -15.17 -1.89 -12.25
C SER A 155 -14.60 -0.54 -12.67
N ARG A 156 -15.39 0.34 -13.28
CA ARG A 156 -14.91 1.69 -13.67
C ARG A 156 -14.54 2.53 -12.46
N ARG A 157 -15.37 2.53 -11.40
CA ARG A 157 -15.07 3.24 -10.14
C ARG A 157 -13.76 2.72 -9.51
N PHE A 158 -13.58 1.40 -9.45
CA PHE A 158 -12.36 0.79 -8.95
C PHE A 158 -11.13 1.15 -9.80
N VAL A 159 -11.24 1.12 -11.13
CA VAL A 159 -10.14 1.50 -12.03
C VAL A 159 -9.72 2.95 -11.76
N ARG A 160 -10.67 3.90 -11.72
CA ARG A 160 -10.37 5.31 -11.42
C ARG A 160 -9.71 5.50 -10.05
N ALA A 161 -10.22 4.83 -9.01
CA ALA A 161 -9.63 4.93 -7.67
C ALA A 161 -8.22 4.33 -7.60
N SER A 162 -8.04 3.15 -8.17
CA SER A 162 -6.74 2.45 -8.20
C SER A 162 -5.70 3.16 -9.07
N GLU A 163 -6.13 3.84 -10.13
CA GLU A 163 -5.26 4.71 -10.95
C GLU A 163 -4.77 5.91 -10.13
N LYS A 164 -5.63 6.59 -9.38
CA LYS A 164 -5.22 7.67 -8.46
C LYS A 164 -4.19 7.17 -7.43
N LYS A 165 -4.39 5.97 -6.87
CA LYS A 165 -3.45 5.35 -5.92
C LYS A 165 -2.11 5.00 -6.58
N LEU A 166 -2.13 4.49 -7.81
CA LEU A 166 -0.91 4.25 -8.60
C LEU A 166 -0.14 5.55 -8.82
N GLN A 167 -0.82 6.60 -9.30
CA GLN A 167 -0.20 7.91 -9.54
C GLN A 167 0.35 8.51 -8.26
N ALA A 168 -0.38 8.42 -7.15
CA ALA A 168 0.08 8.89 -5.85
C ALA A 168 1.36 8.18 -5.38
N LEU A 169 1.46 6.85 -5.53
CA LEU A 169 2.66 6.11 -5.14
C LEU A 169 3.85 6.40 -6.06
N LEU A 170 3.63 6.49 -7.36
CA LEU A 170 4.71 6.70 -8.33
C LEU A 170 5.27 8.14 -8.30
N HIS A 171 4.46 9.14 -7.94
CA HIS A 171 4.86 10.55 -7.96
C HIS A 171 5.08 11.19 -6.58
N ARG A 172 4.83 10.47 -5.46
CA ARG A 172 5.04 11.07 -4.14
C ARG A 172 6.48 11.53 -3.94
N ARG A 173 6.62 12.73 -3.39
CA ARG A 173 7.91 13.32 -3.01
C ARG A 173 8.53 12.56 -1.85
N LEU A 174 9.85 12.45 -1.89
CA LEU A 174 10.67 11.74 -0.91
C LEU A 174 11.56 12.70 -0.10
N ASP A 175 11.64 13.97 -0.50
CA ASP A 175 12.56 14.98 0.06
C ASP A 175 12.33 15.25 1.55
N SER A 176 11.09 15.07 2.03
CA SER A 176 10.72 15.32 3.43
C SER A 176 11.17 14.20 4.38
N HIS A 177 11.87 13.17 3.89
CA HIS A 177 12.27 12.01 4.67
C HIS A 177 13.76 11.74 4.51
N GLU A 178 14.44 11.54 5.64
CA GLU A 178 15.82 11.06 5.67
C GLU A 178 15.83 9.54 5.71
N PHE A 179 16.28 8.91 4.63
CA PHE A 179 16.41 7.47 4.52
C PHE A 179 17.83 7.03 4.87
N VAL A 180 17.95 6.00 5.71
CA VAL A 180 19.24 5.41 6.13
C VAL A 180 19.45 4.03 5.51
N ALA A 181 18.36 3.40 5.05
CA ALA A 181 18.44 2.14 4.34
C ALA A 181 17.35 2.01 3.28
N LEU A 182 17.65 1.23 2.25
CA LEU A 182 16.77 0.87 1.15
C LEU A 182 16.74 -0.66 1.04
N VAL A 183 15.57 -1.27 1.05
CA VAL A 183 15.39 -2.70 0.83
C VAL A 183 14.76 -2.89 -0.55
N LEU A 184 15.40 -3.68 -1.40
CA LEU A 184 14.89 -4.07 -2.71
C LEU A 184 14.71 -5.58 -2.75
N ASP A 185 13.55 -6.02 -3.20
CA ASP A 185 13.27 -7.45 -3.40
C ASP A 185 12.30 -7.64 -4.55
N GLY A 186 12.59 -8.65 -5.37
CA GLY A 186 11.80 -9.02 -6.54
C GLY A 186 10.87 -10.18 -6.22
N LYS A 187 9.59 -10.04 -6.54
CA LYS A 187 8.65 -11.18 -6.47
C LYS A 187 7.85 -11.33 -7.73
N THR A 188 7.71 -12.59 -8.15
CA THR A 188 6.82 -12.96 -9.25
C THR A 188 5.37 -12.79 -8.83
N LEU A 189 4.71 -11.78 -9.41
CA LEU A 189 3.29 -11.53 -9.31
C LEU A 189 2.60 -11.94 -10.60
N ARG A 190 1.93 -13.10 -10.59
CA ARG A 190 1.06 -13.55 -11.70
C ARG A 190 1.74 -13.43 -13.09
N HIS A 191 2.92 -14.05 -13.18
CA HIS A 191 3.79 -14.12 -14.38
C HIS A 191 4.57 -12.84 -14.74
N ALA A 192 4.55 -11.80 -13.90
CA ALA A 192 5.41 -10.63 -14.03
C ALA A 192 6.30 -10.50 -12.79
N GLN A 193 7.57 -10.12 -12.95
CA GLN A 193 8.46 -9.86 -11.83
C GLN A 193 8.23 -8.43 -11.35
N MET A 194 7.95 -8.25 -10.06
CA MET A 194 7.74 -6.95 -9.44
C MET A 194 8.87 -6.71 -8.43
N VAL A 195 9.73 -5.73 -8.70
CA VAL A 195 10.76 -5.28 -7.75
C VAL A 195 10.17 -4.17 -6.91
N ILE A 196 10.11 -4.34 -5.59
CA ILE A 196 9.55 -3.35 -4.67
C ILE A 196 10.69 -2.64 -3.95
N ALA A 197 10.62 -1.31 -3.86
CA ALA A 197 11.53 -0.50 -3.06
C ALA A 197 10.88 -0.08 -1.75
N LEU A 198 11.50 -0.46 -0.63
CA LEU A 198 11.10 -0.08 0.72
C LEU A 198 12.22 0.77 1.35
N GLY A 199 11.93 2.03 1.63
CA GLY A 199 12.81 2.94 2.35
C GLY A 199 12.61 2.82 3.86
N LEU A 200 13.70 2.91 4.60
CA LEU A 200 13.73 2.97 6.05
C LEU A 200 14.22 4.35 6.47
N THR A 201 13.35 5.10 7.15
CA THR A 201 13.70 6.44 7.63
C THR A 201 14.64 6.35 8.84
N LYS A 202 15.29 7.46 9.19
CA LYS A 202 16.11 7.57 10.41
C LYS A 202 15.33 7.28 11.70
N SER A 203 14.01 7.50 11.71
CA SER A 203 13.11 7.14 12.83
C SER A 203 12.72 5.66 12.85
N GLY A 204 13.11 4.90 11.82
CA GLY A 204 12.84 3.47 11.63
C GLY A 204 11.49 3.15 11.01
N GLU A 205 10.80 4.15 10.46
CA GLU A 205 9.55 3.95 9.74
C GLU A 205 9.81 3.33 8.38
N LYS A 206 8.89 2.46 7.99
CA LYS A 206 8.94 1.70 6.74
C LYS A 206 8.05 2.40 5.74
N MET A 207 8.61 2.75 4.59
CA MET A 207 7.89 3.53 3.59
C MET A 207 8.11 2.94 2.20
N ILE A 208 7.05 2.59 1.50
CA ILE A 208 7.11 2.06 0.13
C ILE A 208 7.49 3.20 -0.80
N LEU A 209 8.65 3.14 -1.46
CA LEU A 209 9.11 4.20 -2.35
C LEU A 209 8.53 4.05 -3.76
N GLY A 210 8.27 2.81 -4.16
CA GLY A 210 7.72 2.47 -5.46
C GLY A 210 7.93 1.01 -5.79
N PHE A 211 7.61 0.64 -7.02
CA PHE A 211 7.92 -0.67 -7.56
C PHE A 211 8.17 -0.57 -9.06
N LEU A 212 8.81 -1.60 -9.60
CA LEU A 212 9.12 -1.77 -11.01
C LEU A 212 8.57 -3.12 -11.49
N GLU A 213 7.82 -3.12 -12.59
CA GLU A 213 7.46 -4.34 -13.32
C GLU A 213 8.58 -4.64 -14.33
N CYS A 214 9.22 -5.81 -14.22
CA CYS A 214 10.27 -6.26 -15.14
C CYS A 214 9.98 -7.69 -15.65
N ALA A 215 10.47 -7.99 -16.86
CA ALA A 215 10.39 -9.33 -17.45
C ALA A 215 11.68 -10.15 -17.22
N SER A 216 12.80 -9.45 -17.00
CA SER A 216 14.10 -9.98 -16.61
C SER A 216 14.80 -8.96 -15.70
N GLU A 217 15.79 -9.39 -14.93
CA GLU A 217 16.64 -8.53 -14.08
C GLU A 217 17.59 -7.66 -14.93
N ASN A 218 17.03 -6.92 -15.89
CA ASN A 218 17.79 -6.02 -16.74
C ASN A 218 18.26 -4.83 -15.91
N GLN A 219 19.57 -4.80 -15.67
CA GLN A 219 20.29 -3.73 -14.98
C GLN A 219 19.80 -2.33 -15.37
N ARG A 220 19.61 -2.07 -16.67
CA ARG A 220 19.19 -0.75 -17.17
C ARG A 220 17.86 -0.29 -16.57
N VAL A 221 16.86 -1.17 -16.55
CA VAL A 221 15.52 -0.83 -16.07
C VAL A 221 15.53 -0.59 -14.55
N VAL A 222 16.37 -1.32 -13.83
CA VAL A 222 16.57 -1.09 -12.40
C VAL A 222 17.29 0.24 -12.15
N SER A 223 18.31 0.58 -12.94
CA SER A 223 18.99 1.88 -12.84
C SER A 223 18.03 3.03 -13.06
N GLU A 224 17.24 3.00 -14.14
CA GLU A 224 16.20 4.00 -14.43
C GLU A 224 15.18 4.13 -13.28
N PHE A 225 14.80 3.00 -12.65
CA PHE A 225 13.92 3.01 -11.48
C PHE A 225 14.56 3.70 -10.27
N LEU A 226 15.83 3.41 -9.96
CA LEU A 226 16.54 4.05 -8.84
C LEU A 226 16.78 5.54 -9.09
N GLU A 227 17.15 5.92 -10.32
CA GLU A 227 17.26 7.33 -10.75
C GLU A 227 15.93 8.08 -10.59
N HIS A 228 14.81 7.42 -10.90
CA HIS A 228 13.49 8.00 -10.69
C HIS A 228 13.17 8.22 -9.20
N LEU A 229 13.65 7.35 -8.29
CA LEU A 229 13.54 7.60 -6.85
C LEU A 229 14.38 8.81 -6.42
N ILE A 230 15.58 8.99 -6.98
CA ILE A 230 16.43 10.16 -6.74
C ILE A 230 15.75 11.44 -7.23
N ALA A 231 15.21 11.45 -8.45
CA ALA A 231 14.48 12.60 -9.01
C ALA A 231 13.26 13.01 -8.16
N ARG A 232 12.68 12.05 -7.43
CA ARG A 232 11.58 12.26 -6.48
C ARG A 232 12.03 12.74 -5.11
N GLY A 233 13.33 12.85 -4.85
CA GLY A 233 13.88 13.38 -3.59
C GLY A 233 14.53 12.35 -2.68
N LEU A 234 14.87 11.14 -3.15
CA LEU A 234 15.61 10.18 -2.33
C LEU A 234 17.02 10.72 -2.03
N ASN A 235 17.20 11.23 -0.82
CA ASN A 235 18.48 11.73 -0.34
C ASN A 235 19.37 10.56 0.13
N TYR A 236 20.49 10.33 -0.57
CA TYR A 236 21.46 9.26 -0.30
C TYR A 236 22.92 9.72 -0.07
N PRO A 237 23.37 10.96 -0.38
CA PRO A 237 24.74 11.40 -0.10
C PRO A 237 25.24 11.25 1.34
N GLN A 238 24.36 11.11 2.33
CA GLN A 238 24.76 10.82 3.72
C GLN A 238 25.12 9.34 3.97
N GLY A 239 25.08 8.49 2.95
CA GLY A 239 25.31 7.06 3.03
C GLY A 239 24.02 6.27 3.15
N LEU A 240 23.89 5.21 2.34
CA LEU A 240 22.70 4.37 2.27
C LEU A 240 23.08 2.88 2.40
N LEU A 241 22.47 2.18 3.36
CA LEU A 241 22.53 0.72 3.37
C LEU A 241 21.49 0.15 2.40
N VAL A 242 21.92 -0.60 1.39
CA VAL A 242 21.00 -1.23 0.42
C VAL A 242 20.94 -2.74 0.66
N VAL A 243 19.77 -3.23 1.09
CA VAL A 243 19.54 -4.65 1.38
C VAL A 243 18.86 -5.32 0.18
N ILE A 244 19.48 -6.36 -0.38
CA ILE A 244 18.99 -7.08 -1.57
C ILE A 244 19.02 -8.60 -1.42
N ASP A 245 18.25 -9.33 -2.22
CA ASP A 245 18.25 -10.80 -2.28
C ASP A 245 19.53 -11.39 -2.90
N GLY A 246 20.18 -10.67 -3.81
CA GLY A 246 21.40 -11.09 -4.49
C GLY A 246 21.37 -11.10 -6.01
N SER A 247 20.36 -10.50 -6.66
CA SER A 247 20.38 -10.31 -8.11
C SER A 247 21.63 -9.56 -8.57
N LYS A 248 22.34 -10.13 -9.56
CA LYS A 248 23.51 -9.48 -10.19
C LYS A 248 23.12 -8.16 -10.88
N GLY A 249 21.93 -8.14 -11.50
CA GLY A 249 21.36 -6.95 -12.14
C GLY A 249 21.06 -5.85 -11.13
N LEU A 250 20.40 -6.19 -10.00
CA LEU A 250 20.15 -5.25 -8.91
C LEU A 250 21.46 -4.70 -8.35
N ARG A 251 22.41 -5.58 -8.01
CA ARG A 251 23.72 -5.21 -7.46
C ARG A 251 24.41 -4.17 -8.35
N LYS A 252 24.52 -4.46 -9.65
CA LYS A 252 25.20 -3.56 -10.59
C LYS A 252 24.47 -2.24 -10.75
N ALA A 253 23.13 -2.25 -10.85
CA ALA A 253 22.34 -1.02 -10.91
C ALA A 253 22.52 -0.13 -9.66
N ILE A 254 22.56 -0.72 -8.47
CA ILE A 254 22.83 -0.01 -7.21
C ILE A 254 24.22 0.63 -7.24
N THR A 255 25.25 -0.12 -7.66
CA THR A 255 26.62 0.39 -7.77
C THR A 255 26.73 1.52 -8.78
N ASP A 256 26.06 1.41 -9.93
CA ASP A 256 26.11 2.44 -10.97
C ASP A 256 25.39 3.72 -10.54
N VAL A 257 24.24 3.61 -9.87
CA VAL A 257 23.40 4.77 -9.51
C VAL A 257 23.87 5.45 -8.22
N PHE A 258 24.16 4.69 -7.16
CA PHE A 258 24.54 5.28 -5.87
C PHE A 258 26.05 5.36 -5.67
N GLY A 259 26.85 4.67 -6.48
CA GLY A 259 28.31 4.75 -6.45
C GLY A 259 28.90 4.48 -5.07
N ALA A 260 29.81 5.37 -4.64
CA ALA A 260 30.48 5.28 -3.34
C ALA A 260 29.58 5.57 -2.13
N TYR A 261 28.32 5.96 -2.33
CA TYR A 261 27.39 6.33 -1.25
C TYR A 261 26.51 5.17 -0.79
N ALA A 262 26.65 3.97 -1.35
CA ALA A 262 25.87 2.80 -0.96
C ALA A 262 26.74 1.66 -0.42
N ALA A 263 26.35 1.11 0.73
CA ALA A 263 26.86 -0.16 1.22
C ALA A 263 25.81 -1.26 0.94
N ILE A 264 26.19 -2.31 0.23
CA ILE A 264 25.27 -3.40 -0.13
C ILE A 264 25.32 -4.48 0.96
N GLN A 265 24.15 -4.77 1.54
CA GLN A 265 23.93 -5.94 2.39
C GLN A 265 23.14 -6.99 1.60
N ARG A 266 23.73 -8.14 1.36
CA ARG A 266 23.01 -9.25 0.73
C ARG A 266 22.24 -10.07 1.77
N CYS A 267 21.04 -10.49 1.42
CA CYS A 267 20.18 -11.30 2.27
C CYS A 267 20.87 -12.62 2.64
N GLN A 268 21.13 -12.81 3.94
CA GLN A 268 21.77 -14.01 4.45
C GLN A 268 20.92 -15.26 4.24
N TRP A 269 19.58 -15.13 4.28
CA TRP A 269 18.67 -16.24 4.05
C TRP A 269 18.77 -16.77 2.61
N HIS A 270 18.59 -15.89 1.61
CA HIS A 270 18.72 -16.26 0.20
C HIS A 270 20.11 -16.81 -0.10
N LYS A 271 21.16 -16.19 0.45
CA LYS A 271 22.52 -16.68 0.23
C LYS A 271 22.72 -18.09 0.78
N ARG A 272 22.23 -18.35 1.99
CA ARG A 272 22.29 -19.66 2.62
C ARG A 272 21.56 -20.72 1.80
N GLU A 273 20.34 -20.42 1.34
CA GLU A 273 19.59 -21.36 0.50
C GLU A 273 20.28 -21.60 -0.86
N ASN A 274 20.90 -20.57 -1.47
CA ASN A 274 21.68 -20.71 -2.70
C ASN A 274 22.90 -21.64 -2.54
N VAL A 275 23.56 -21.64 -1.38
CA VAL A 275 24.68 -22.56 -1.09
C VAL A 275 24.15 -23.98 -0.90
N VAL A 276 23.10 -24.11 -0.08
CA VAL A 276 22.55 -25.41 0.33
C VAL A 276 21.84 -26.14 -0.82
N ALA A 277 21.35 -25.43 -1.84
CA ALA A 277 20.71 -26.01 -3.02
C ALA A 277 21.62 -26.96 -3.82
N TYR A 278 22.94 -26.79 -3.76
CA TYR A 278 23.92 -27.67 -4.41
C TYR A 278 24.16 -28.98 -3.64
N LEU A 279 23.64 -29.10 -2.41
CA LEU A 279 23.91 -30.21 -1.52
C LEU A 279 22.77 -31.24 -1.51
N PRO A 280 23.07 -32.53 -1.25
CA PRO A 280 22.03 -33.56 -1.09
C PRO A 280 21.01 -33.17 -0.02
N LYS A 281 19.72 -33.43 -0.28
CA LYS A 281 18.59 -33.07 0.61
C LYS A 281 18.80 -33.50 2.06
N SER A 282 19.43 -34.66 2.29
CA SER A 282 19.75 -35.19 3.63
C SER A 282 20.74 -34.34 4.42
N GLN A 283 21.66 -33.64 3.75
CA GLN A 283 22.66 -32.80 4.40
C GLN A 283 22.20 -31.35 4.59
N GLN A 284 21.19 -30.91 3.83
CA GLN A 284 20.74 -29.52 3.82
C GLN A 284 20.36 -28.96 5.21
N PRO A 285 19.64 -29.69 6.09
CA PRO A 285 19.32 -29.18 7.43
C PRO A 285 20.55 -28.85 8.27
N ARG A 286 21.57 -29.73 8.27
CA ARG A 286 22.82 -29.54 8.99
C ARG A 286 23.59 -28.33 8.46
N TRP A 287 23.66 -28.17 7.14
CA TRP A 287 24.36 -27.05 6.51
C TRP A 287 23.66 -25.71 6.73
N ARG A 288 22.32 -25.67 6.75
CA ARG A 288 21.57 -24.47 7.14
C ARG A 288 21.94 -24.03 8.56
N GLN A 289 22.00 -24.97 9.51
CA GLN A 289 22.37 -24.66 10.89
C GLN A 289 23.80 -24.15 11.01
N LYS A 290 24.77 -24.82 10.37
CA LYS A 290 26.18 -24.41 10.35
C LYS A 290 26.35 -22.99 9.80
N LEU A 291 25.82 -22.73 8.60
CA LEU A 291 25.90 -21.41 7.97
C LEU A 291 25.19 -20.33 8.80
N GLN A 292 24.04 -20.66 9.40
CA GLN A 292 23.35 -19.72 10.29
C GLN A 292 24.21 -19.39 11.51
N ALA A 293 24.80 -20.38 12.17
CA ALA A 293 25.65 -20.17 13.34
C ALA A 293 26.87 -19.28 13.02
N ALA A 294 27.49 -19.48 11.86
CA ALA A 294 28.58 -18.62 11.39
C ALA A 294 28.12 -17.17 11.18
N TYR A 295 26.94 -16.96 10.59
CA TYR A 295 26.37 -15.61 10.44
C TYR A 295 25.97 -14.96 11.76
N GLU A 296 25.55 -15.73 12.78
CA GLU A 296 25.16 -15.20 14.10
C GLU A 296 26.35 -14.77 14.96
N GLN A 297 27.59 -14.94 14.49
CA GLN A 297 28.76 -14.44 15.20
C GLN A 297 28.72 -12.91 15.35
N PRO A 298 29.15 -12.36 16.50
CA PRO A 298 28.93 -10.95 16.84
C PRO A 298 29.80 -9.97 16.07
N THR A 299 30.96 -10.41 15.55
CA THR A 299 31.93 -9.55 14.88
C THR A 299 32.23 -10.04 13.47
N TYR A 300 32.65 -9.12 12.59
CA TYR A 300 33.07 -9.44 11.24
C TYR A 300 34.19 -10.49 11.20
N ALA A 301 35.22 -10.31 12.04
CA ALA A 301 36.36 -11.23 12.08
C ALA A 301 35.92 -12.66 12.41
N ARG A 302 35.07 -12.84 13.43
CA ARG A 302 34.58 -14.17 13.84
C ARG A 302 33.62 -14.77 12.81
N ALA A 303 32.68 -13.98 12.29
CA ALA A 303 31.77 -14.45 11.24
C ALA A 303 32.53 -14.91 10.00
N LYS A 304 33.53 -14.14 9.58
CA LYS A 304 34.39 -14.46 8.43
C LYS A 304 35.24 -15.71 8.68
N GLU A 305 35.86 -15.82 9.84
CA GLU A 305 36.64 -16.99 10.25
C GLU A 305 35.79 -18.28 10.17
N GLU A 306 34.61 -18.27 10.80
CA GLU A 306 33.69 -19.41 10.79
C GLU A 306 33.23 -19.75 9.35
N LEU A 307 32.87 -18.75 8.54
CA LEU A 307 32.47 -18.97 7.14
C LEU A 307 33.61 -19.56 6.30
N LEU A 308 34.87 -19.15 6.53
CA LEU A 308 36.04 -19.72 5.85
C LEU A 308 36.33 -21.16 6.32
N GLY A 309 36.10 -21.48 7.60
CA GLY A 309 36.13 -22.86 8.08
C GLY A 309 35.09 -23.74 7.38
N LEU A 310 33.85 -23.26 7.31
CA LEU A 310 32.76 -23.94 6.59
C LEU A 310 33.05 -24.08 5.09
N ARG A 311 33.70 -23.09 4.48
CA ARG A 311 34.14 -23.14 3.09
C ARG A 311 35.13 -24.29 2.85
N ALA A 312 36.09 -24.50 3.76
CA ALA A 312 37.06 -25.59 3.66
C ALA A 312 36.38 -26.97 3.73
N GLU A 313 35.39 -27.12 4.62
CA GLU A 313 34.55 -28.32 4.69
C GLU A 313 33.71 -28.51 3.41
N LEU A 314 33.04 -27.45 2.92
CA LEU A 314 32.24 -27.49 1.70
C LEU A 314 33.05 -27.92 0.48
N LYS A 315 34.33 -27.52 0.41
CA LYS A 315 35.23 -27.88 -0.69
C LYS A 315 35.39 -29.38 -0.87
N GLN A 316 35.32 -30.15 0.22
CA GLN A 316 35.39 -31.61 0.18
C GLN A 316 34.09 -32.27 -0.29
N ILE A 317 32.98 -31.54 -0.27
CA ILE A 317 31.64 -32.06 -0.56
C ILE A 317 31.15 -31.61 -1.95
N ASN A 318 31.24 -30.32 -2.26
CA ASN A 318 30.72 -29.76 -3.50
C ASN A 318 31.42 -28.43 -3.87
N GLN A 319 32.13 -28.41 -5.00
CA GLN A 319 32.84 -27.22 -5.48
C GLN A 319 31.89 -26.08 -5.91
N SER A 320 30.73 -26.40 -6.48
CA SER A 320 29.72 -25.38 -6.86
C SER A 320 29.09 -24.71 -5.65
N ALA A 321 28.93 -25.42 -4.53
CA ALA A 321 28.51 -24.85 -3.26
C ALA A 321 29.54 -23.85 -2.70
N VAL A 322 30.84 -24.13 -2.87
CA VAL A 322 31.92 -23.20 -2.52
C VAL A 322 31.90 -21.97 -3.41
N ALA A 323 31.81 -22.15 -4.74
CA ALA A 323 31.69 -21.03 -5.67
C ALA A 323 30.46 -20.17 -5.39
N SER A 324 29.35 -20.80 -5.01
CA SER A 324 28.17 -20.11 -4.49
C SER A 324 28.55 -19.35 -3.22
N LEU A 325 29.11 -19.96 -2.17
CA LEU A 325 29.45 -19.24 -0.93
C LEU A 325 30.38 -18.04 -1.18
N ASP A 326 31.46 -18.24 -1.93
CA ASP A 326 32.47 -17.21 -2.25
C ASP A 326 31.84 -16.01 -2.98
N GLU A 327 30.82 -16.25 -3.80
CA GLU A 327 30.10 -15.20 -4.52
C GLU A 327 29.30 -14.31 -3.54
N GLY A 328 29.84 -13.14 -3.17
CA GLY A 328 29.10 -12.17 -2.36
C GLY A 328 29.02 -12.48 -0.86
N VAL A 329 29.92 -13.32 -0.32
CA VAL A 329 30.08 -13.50 1.14
C VAL A 329 30.43 -12.18 1.85
N GLU A 330 31.21 -11.30 1.22
CA GLU A 330 31.55 -10.00 1.81
C GLU A 330 30.31 -9.10 1.95
N GLU A 331 29.35 -9.22 1.02
CA GLU A 331 28.10 -8.46 1.04
C GLU A 331 27.13 -8.99 2.08
N THR A 332 27.19 -10.29 2.43
CA THR A 332 26.37 -10.82 3.53
C THR A 332 26.88 -10.41 4.91
N LEU A 333 28.11 -9.91 5.00
CA LEU A 333 28.76 -9.43 6.22
C LEU A 333 28.83 -7.90 6.34
N ALA A 334 28.13 -7.14 5.48
CA ALA A 334 28.17 -5.68 5.53
C ALA A 334 27.73 -5.11 6.89
N LEU A 335 26.66 -5.63 7.49
CA LEU A 335 26.23 -5.24 8.85
C LEU A 335 27.26 -5.56 9.93
N HIS A 336 28.01 -6.65 9.77
CA HIS A 336 29.10 -6.98 10.69
C HIS A 336 30.26 -6.00 10.56
N ARG A 337 30.62 -5.59 9.34
CA ARG A 337 31.66 -4.56 9.10
C ARG A 337 31.26 -3.21 9.70
N LEU A 338 29.98 -2.86 9.60
CA LEU A 338 29.41 -1.66 10.23
C LEU A 338 29.31 -1.77 11.76
N GLY A 339 29.57 -2.94 12.36
CA GLY A 339 29.55 -3.15 13.81
C GLY A 339 28.14 -3.13 14.43
N LEU A 340 27.09 -3.34 13.64
CA LEU A 340 25.69 -3.19 14.05
C LEU A 340 24.85 -4.47 13.84
N PHE A 341 25.51 -5.61 13.63
CA PHE A 341 24.82 -6.86 13.37
C PHE A 341 23.93 -7.30 14.54
N LYS A 342 24.37 -7.11 15.78
CA LYS A 342 23.60 -7.51 16.98
C LYS A 342 22.31 -6.68 17.14
N GLU A 343 22.40 -5.39 16.86
CA GLU A 343 21.36 -4.39 17.07
C GLU A 343 20.33 -4.39 15.93
N LEU A 344 20.81 -4.48 14.68
CA LEU A 344 20.00 -4.32 13.47
C LEU A 344 19.83 -5.60 12.67
N GLY A 345 20.59 -6.66 12.96
CA GLY A 345 20.58 -7.90 12.19
C GLY A 345 19.20 -8.57 12.12
N VAL A 346 18.38 -8.47 13.17
CA VAL A 346 17.01 -9.00 13.16
C VAL A 346 16.16 -8.38 12.03
N SER A 347 16.43 -7.13 11.66
CA SER A 347 15.68 -6.39 10.64
C SER A 347 16.40 -6.36 9.29
N LEU A 348 17.72 -6.20 9.28
CA LEU A 348 18.47 -5.82 8.07
C LEU A 348 19.35 -6.93 7.49
N LYS A 349 19.50 -8.07 8.16
CA LYS A 349 20.31 -9.19 7.61
C LYS A 349 19.58 -9.95 6.48
N THR A 350 18.28 -9.73 6.32
CA THR A 350 17.44 -10.34 5.29
C THR A 350 16.44 -9.34 4.70
N THR A 351 15.78 -9.74 3.61
CA THR A 351 14.66 -9.01 2.98
C THR A 351 13.29 -9.41 3.55
N ASN A 352 13.22 -10.08 4.72
CA ASN A 352 11.97 -10.62 5.29
C ASN A 352 10.83 -9.59 5.41
N MET A 353 11.15 -8.31 5.58
CA MET A 353 10.15 -7.25 5.62
C MET A 353 9.38 -7.12 4.30
N LEU A 354 10.06 -7.29 3.16
CA LEU A 354 9.41 -7.38 1.85
C LEU A 354 8.70 -8.71 1.64
N GLU A 355 9.20 -9.84 2.17
CA GLU A 355 8.47 -11.11 2.13
C GLU A 355 7.10 -11.02 2.83
N SER A 356 7.04 -10.36 3.98
CA SER A 356 5.80 -10.11 4.73
C SER A 356 4.83 -9.21 3.97
N ILE A 357 5.33 -8.15 3.33
CA ILE A 357 4.53 -7.28 2.46
C ILE A 357 3.99 -8.08 1.27
N ASN A 358 4.86 -8.87 0.62
CA ASN A 358 4.53 -9.71 -0.50
C ASN A 358 3.45 -10.76 -0.20
N ALA A 359 3.47 -11.35 1.00
CA ALA A 359 2.42 -12.27 1.45
C ALA A 359 1.06 -11.57 1.58
N GLN A 360 1.04 -10.35 2.12
CA GLN A 360 -0.17 -9.54 2.23
C GLN A 360 -0.71 -9.10 0.86
N ILE A 361 0.17 -8.70 -0.06
CA ILE A 361 -0.21 -8.41 -1.46
C ILE A 361 -0.89 -9.64 -2.08
N ALA A 362 -0.26 -10.81 -1.95
CA ALA A 362 -0.80 -12.05 -2.50
C ALA A 362 -2.20 -12.38 -1.95
N GLN A 363 -2.44 -12.11 -0.66
CA GLN A 363 -3.76 -12.27 -0.04
C GLN A 363 -4.80 -11.32 -0.63
N MET A 364 -4.49 -10.02 -0.75
CA MET A 364 -5.40 -9.00 -1.30
C MET A 364 -5.78 -9.26 -2.76
N ILE A 365 -4.82 -9.68 -3.57
CA ILE A 365 -5.06 -9.94 -5.00
C ILE A 365 -5.54 -11.37 -5.30
N SER A 366 -5.68 -12.22 -4.28
CA SER A 366 -6.01 -13.64 -4.44
C SER A 366 -7.31 -13.88 -5.21
N LYS A 367 -8.28 -12.98 -5.08
CA LYS A 367 -9.60 -13.05 -5.74
C LYS A 367 -9.59 -12.56 -7.20
N VAL A 368 -8.48 -11.99 -7.69
CA VAL A 368 -8.34 -11.57 -9.08
C VAL A 368 -7.88 -12.76 -9.93
N SER A 369 -8.84 -13.38 -10.63
CA SER A 369 -8.59 -14.57 -11.46
C SER A 369 -8.15 -14.25 -12.90
N ARG A 370 -8.57 -13.12 -13.46
CA ARG A 370 -8.23 -12.70 -14.83
C ARG A 370 -7.44 -11.39 -14.84
N TRP A 371 -6.17 -11.52 -15.20
CA TRP A 371 -5.25 -10.41 -15.46
C TRP A 371 -5.22 -10.15 -16.96
N ARG A 372 -5.49 -8.90 -17.37
CA ARG A 372 -5.61 -8.53 -18.78
C ARG A 372 -4.37 -7.84 -19.33
N ASN A 373 -3.75 -6.97 -18.53
CA ASN A 373 -2.65 -6.13 -18.97
C ASN A 373 -1.78 -5.68 -17.78
N SER A 374 -0.64 -5.06 -18.10
CA SER A 374 0.30 -4.50 -17.11
C SER A 374 -0.35 -3.40 -16.27
N ASP A 375 -1.11 -2.48 -16.88
CA ASP A 375 -1.85 -1.42 -16.15
C ASP A 375 -2.68 -1.99 -14.97
N GLN A 376 -3.42 -3.07 -15.21
CA GLN A 376 -4.18 -3.73 -14.15
C GLN A 376 -3.26 -4.25 -13.04
N ARG A 377 -2.13 -4.89 -13.37
CA ARG A 377 -1.16 -5.38 -12.39
C ARG A 377 -0.60 -4.24 -11.55
N GLN A 378 -0.14 -3.16 -12.19
CA GLN A 378 0.43 -2.01 -11.51
C GLN A 378 -0.57 -1.35 -10.57
N ARG A 379 -1.81 -1.13 -11.02
CA ARG A 379 -2.87 -0.55 -10.19
C ARG A 379 -3.16 -1.40 -8.96
N TRP A 380 -3.28 -2.71 -9.10
CA TRP A 380 -3.50 -3.61 -7.96
C TRP A 380 -2.30 -3.64 -7.00
N THR A 381 -1.07 -3.66 -7.53
CA THR A 381 0.15 -3.64 -6.71
C THR A 381 0.26 -2.34 -5.92
N ALA A 382 0.12 -1.18 -6.56
CA ALA A 382 0.14 0.11 -5.87
C ALA A 382 -0.94 0.22 -4.79
N SER A 383 -2.14 -0.27 -5.12
CA SER A 383 -3.29 -0.29 -4.21
C SER A 383 -3.00 -1.11 -2.95
N ALA A 384 -2.49 -2.33 -3.12
CA ALA A 384 -2.14 -3.19 -2.00
C ALA A 384 -1.00 -2.59 -1.16
N LEU A 385 0.04 -2.06 -1.81
CA LEU A 385 1.17 -1.44 -1.12
C LEU A 385 0.76 -0.26 -0.24
N LEU A 386 -0.05 0.66 -0.77
CA LEU A 386 -0.54 1.82 -0.02
C LEU A 386 -1.51 1.46 1.11
N GLU A 387 -2.24 0.35 0.98
CA GLU A 387 -3.10 -0.17 2.06
C GLU A 387 -2.26 -0.83 3.18
N ILE A 388 -1.17 -1.50 2.82
CA ILE A 388 -0.29 -2.18 3.77
C ILE A 388 0.58 -1.17 4.54
N GLU A 389 1.12 -0.14 3.87
CA GLU A 389 2.10 0.81 4.42
C GLU A 389 1.73 1.37 5.81
N PRO A 390 0.49 1.87 6.07
CA PRO A 390 0.12 2.43 7.37
C PRO A 390 0.14 1.43 8.53
N SER A 391 0.06 0.12 8.23
CA SER A 391 0.11 -0.95 9.23
C SER A 391 1.54 -1.41 9.57
N LEU A 392 2.53 -0.95 8.81
CA LEU A 392 3.92 -1.36 8.97
C LEU A 392 4.50 -0.81 10.26
N ARG A 393 4.92 -1.71 11.14
CA ARG A 393 5.64 -1.34 12.36
C ARG A 393 7.05 -0.88 12.02
N ARG A 394 7.57 0.05 12.81
CA ARG A 394 8.99 0.43 12.80
C ARG A 394 9.90 -0.80 12.89
N ILE A 395 11.08 -0.73 12.30
CA ILE A 395 12.03 -1.84 12.34
C ILE A 395 12.47 -2.15 13.78
N LYS A 396 12.81 -3.40 14.06
CA LYS A 396 13.47 -3.74 15.33
C LYS A 396 14.88 -3.16 15.31
N GLY A 397 15.32 -2.59 16.43
CA GLY A 397 16.61 -1.92 16.53
C GLY A 397 16.62 -0.48 16.02
N PHE A 398 15.46 0.14 15.73
CA PHE A 398 15.40 1.50 15.16
C PHE A 398 16.17 2.57 15.93
N ARG A 399 16.37 2.39 17.24
CA ARG A 399 17.18 3.29 18.09
C ARG A 399 18.65 3.36 17.66
N HIS A 400 19.13 2.37 16.91
CA HIS A 400 20.50 2.24 16.42
C HIS A 400 20.70 2.78 14.99
N LEU A 401 19.65 3.32 14.37
CA LEU A 401 19.73 3.87 13.01
C LEU A 401 20.59 5.14 12.87
N PRO A 402 20.67 6.04 13.87
CA PRO A 402 21.66 7.10 13.84
C PRO A 402 23.10 6.55 13.79
N GLN A 403 23.42 5.54 14.61
CA GLN A 403 24.72 4.88 14.59
C GLN A 403 24.99 4.17 13.25
N LEU A 404 23.94 3.63 12.59
CA LEU A 404 24.07 3.08 11.24
C LEU A 404 24.53 4.15 10.24
N GLN A 405 23.93 5.33 10.28
CA GLN A 405 24.31 6.42 9.40
C GLN A 405 25.76 6.86 9.62
N GLU A 406 26.19 7.02 10.88
CA GLU A 406 27.59 7.33 11.23
C GLU A 406 28.56 6.22 10.82
N ALA A 407 28.18 4.95 10.97
CA ALA A 407 28.97 3.81 10.54
C ALA A 407 29.12 3.77 9.01
N LEU A 408 28.03 4.04 8.27
CA LEU A 408 28.05 4.13 6.81
C LEU A 408 28.96 5.25 6.33
N GLN A 409 28.89 6.44 6.94
CA GLN A 409 29.73 7.58 6.58
C GLN A 409 31.22 7.27 6.76
N ARG A 410 31.58 6.60 7.85
CA ARG A 410 32.96 6.16 8.10
C ARG A 410 33.41 5.08 7.12
N GLU A 411 32.60 4.04 6.91
CA GLU A 411 32.89 2.92 6.02
C GLU A 411 33.05 3.36 4.56
N LEU A 412 32.17 4.26 4.11
CA LEU A 412 32.13 4.79 2.75
C LEU A 412 33.02 6.02 2.55
N LYS A 413 33.71 6.48 3.61
CA LYS A 413 34.60 7.66 3.61
C LYS A 413 33.91 8.93 3.12
N ILE A 414 32.65 9.10 3.50
CA ILE A 414 31.84 10.27 3.13
C ILE A 414 32.30 11.46 3.98
N VAL A 415 32.78 12.51 3.31
CA VAL A 415 33.11 13.78 3.95
C VAL A 415 31.83 14.60 4.04
N ILE A 416 31.29 14.76 5.25
CA ILE A 416 30.17 15.67 5.48
C ILE A 416 30.75 17.07 5.58
N THR A 417 30.70 17.83 4.50
CA THR A 417 30.91 19.27 4.59
C THR A 417 29.71 19.82 5.37
N ALA A 418 29.94 20.30 6.60
CA ALA A 418 28.90 21.02 7.32
C ALA A 418 28.45 22.19 6.43
N ALA A 419 27.16 22.22 6.08
CA ALA A 419 26.59 23.35 5.36
C ALA A 419 26.79 24.60 6.23
N ALA A 420 27.56 25.56 5.71
CA ALA A 420 27.82 26.85 6.33
C ALA A 420 26.56 27.74 6.35
#